data_AF-A0A7Y1AUY3-F1
#
_entry.id   AF-A0A7Y1AUY3-F1
#
_cell.length_a   1.000
_cell.length_b   1.000
_cell.length_c   1.000
_cell.angle_alpha   90.00
_cell.angle_beta   90.00
_cell.angle_gamma   90.00
#
_symmetry.space_group_name_H-M   'P 1'
#
loop_
_entity.id
_entity.type
_entity.pdbx_description
1 polymer ?
#
loop_
_entity_poly.entity_id
_entity_poly.type
_entity_poly.pdbx_seq_one_letter_code
_entity_poly.pdbx_strand_id
1 'polypeptide(L)'
;MPGLFTKKPQRYAGVEVGPDSINIVELSRSRSGYQLEAYAMEPLPVMPLHDLTGLTAKSVAQVVSIALNKAGIQARSAAISMPDTQVICKIIEVEPGLSEQDLELHVRLEAEQYVPYDLDDAALDFQVLGPSLENPHRISVLLAVCRQQALEWHQSVLAGAGLQAKVIEVRDHAHARGVQWLSGLPGYQPDNPLAGVNVNPRLAPEALFCDAAQLLTACGLALRGFD
;
A
#
# COMPACT_ATOMS: atom_id res chain seq x y z
N MET A 1 21.18 17.62 33.77
CA MET A 1 19.81 17.45 33.24
C MET A 1 19.90 17.16 31.75
N PRO A 2 19.60 15.95 31.27
CA PRO A 2 19.50 15.68 29.84
C PRO A 2 18.12 16.09 29.31
N GLY A 3 18.10 16.63 28.09
CA GLY A 3 17.04 17.44 27.51
C GLY A 3 15.69 16.75 27.29
N LEU A 4 14.64 17.50 27.59
CA LEU A 4 13.23 17.18 27.42
C LEU A 4 12.81 17.30 25.93
N PHE A 5 13.43 16.53 25.04
CA PHE A 5 12.98 16.42 23.64
C PHE A 5 12.30 15.07 23.46
N THR A 6 10.97 15.03 23.61
CA THR A 6 10.15 13.90 23.19
C THR A 6 10.32 13.72 21.68
N LYS A 7 10.96 12.60 21.27
CA LYS A 7 11.08 12.20 19.87
C LYS A 7 9.68 12.18 19.25
N LYS A 8 9.45 12.97 18.19
CA LYS A 8 8.16 12.99 17.49
C LYS A 8 7.82 11.57 17.03
N PRO A 9 6.55 11.12 17.17
CA PRO A 9 6.16 9.79 16.72
C PRO A 9 6.39 9.68 15.20
N GLN A 10 6.86 8.51 14.76
CA GLN A 10 6.99 8.24 13.34
C GLN A 10 5.59 8.19 12.72
N ARG A 11 5.46 8.81 11.54
CA ARG A 11 4.23 8.90 10.77
C ARG A 11 4.46 8.39 9.38
N TYR A 12 3.50 7.63 8.86
CA TYR A 12 3.51 7.13 7.49
C TYR A 12 2.17 7.37 6.84
N ALA A 13 2.23 7.76 5.56
CA ALA A 13 1.04 7.90 4.73
C ALA A 13 0.83 6.64 3.90
N GLY A 14 -0.41 6.17 3.84
CA GLY A 14 -0.88 5.24 2.82
C GLY A 14 -1.64 6.01 1.77
N VAL A 15 -1.26 5.85 0.50
CA VAL A 15 -1.85 6.54 -0.65
C VAL A 15 -2.48 5.49 -1.57
N GLU A 16 -3.80 5.44 -1.61
CA GLU A 16 -4.52 4.64 -2.59
C GLU A 16 -4.86 5.51 -3.79
N VAL A 17 -4.47 5.05 -4.98
CA VAL A 17 -4.96 5.60 -6.24
C VAL A 17 -6.08 4.68 -6.72
N GLY A 18 -7.30 5.07 -6.40
CA GLY A 18 -8.53 4.40 -6.82
C GLY A 18 -8.93 4.76 -8.25
N PRO A 19 -10.02 4.18 -8.75
CA PRO A 19 -10.55 4.52 -10.08
C PRO A 19 -11.09 5.97 -10.14
N ASP A 20 -11.78 6.41 -9.09
CA ASP A 20 -12.50 7.69 -9.06
C ASP A 20 -11.96 8.69 -8.04
N SER A 21 -11.07 8.26 -7.14
CA SER A 21 -10.51 9.09 -6.08
C SER A 21 -9.10 8.68 -5.67
N ILE A 22 -8.39 9.62 -5.08
CA ILE A 22 -7.19 9.37 -4.29
C ILE A 22 -7.59 9.39 -2.82
N ASN A 23 -7.31 8.31 -2.11
CA ASN A 23 -7.57 8.19 -0.68
C ASN A 23 -6.23 8.17 0.06
N ILE A 24 -6.07 9.02 1.06
CA ILE A 24 -4.84 9.13 1.85
C ILE A 24 -5.17 8.97 3.32
N VAL A 25 -4.38 8.15 4.02
CA VAL A 25 -4.44 7.98 5.48
C VAL A 25 -3.04 8.21 6.05
N GLU A 26 -2.92 9.02 7.10
CA GLU A 26 -1.72 9.13 7.92
C GLU A 26 -1.92 8.41 9.25
N LEU A 27 -1.07 7.42 9.51
CA LEU A 27 -0.99 6.76 10.82
C LEU A 27 0.27 7.17 11.55
N SER A 28 0.17 7.25 12.88
CA SER A 28 1.32 7.28 13.79
C SER A 28 1.31 6.05 14.69
N ARG A 29 2.49 5.63 15.16
CA ARG A 29 2.62 4.52 16.12
C ARG A 29 2.93 5.05 17.51
N SER A 30 2.15 4.57 18.48
CA SER A 30 2.30 4.85 19.91
C SER A 30 2.50 3.55 20.69
N ARG A 31 2.66 3.64 22.02
CA ARG A 31 2.73 2.46 22.90
C ARG A 31 1.43 1.66 22.95
N SER A 32 0.29 2.30 22.74
CA SER A 32 -1.06 1.69 22.80
C SER A 32 -1.58 1.26 21.43
N GLY A 33 -0.72 1.20 20.42
CA GLY A 33 -1.08 0.87 19.04
C GLY A 33 -0.99 2.07 18.11
N TYR A 34 -1.77 2.04 17.03
CA TYR A 34 -1.76 3.08 16.00
C TYR A 34 -2.79 4.17 16.30
N GLN A 35 -2.52 5.37 15.80
CA GLN A 35 -3.43 6.51 15.83
C GLN A 35 -3.63 7.03 14.41
N LEU A 36 -4.90 7.26 14.04
CA LEU A 36 -5.26 7.96 12.81
C LEU A 36 -5.05 9.46 13.03
N GLU A 37 -4.05 10.01 12.34
CA GLU A 37 -3.64 11.41 12.50
C GLU A 37 -4.41 12.34 11.56
N ALA A 38 -4.59 11.91 10.32
CA ALA A 38 -5.26 12.66 9.27
C ALA A 38 -5.67 11.72 8.13
N TYR A 39 -6.69 12.13 7.37
CA TYR A 39 -7.07 11.46 6.12
C TYR A 39 -7.55 12.49 5.10
N ALA A 40 -7.49 12.13 3.81
CA ALA A 40 -8.00 12.91 2.72
C ALA A 40 -8.64 12.01 1.66
N MET A 41 -9.67 12.52 0.99
CA MET A 41 -10.24 11.93 -0.21
C MET A 41 -10.38 13.02 -1.25
N GLU A 42 -9.71 12.87 -2.37
CA GLU A 42 -9.79 13.82 -3.48
C GLU A 42 -10.25 13.11 -4.75
N PRO A 43 -11.29 13.61 -5.44
CA PRO A 43 -11.76 12.99 -6.67
C PRO A 43 -10.70 13.10 -7.76
N LEU A 44 -10.54 12.02 -8.52
CA LEU A 44 -9.80 12.04 -9.77
C LEU A 44 -10.71 12.60 -10.89
N PRO A 45 -10.15 13.36 -11.85
CA PRO A 45 -10.92 13.82 -12.99
C PRO A 45 -11.46 12.61 -13.78
N VAL A 46 -12.77 12.61 -14.04
CA VAL A 46 -13.45 11.54 -14.79
C VAL A 46 -12.88 11.46 -16.20
N MET A 47 -12.39 10.28 -16.58
CA MET A 47 -11.89 9.98 -17.93
C MET A 47 -12.63 8.78 -18.53
N PRO A 48 -12.75 8.69 -19.87
CA PRO A 48 -13.29 7.51 -20.53
C PRO A 48 -12.44 6.27 -20.21
N LEU A 49 -13.12 5.14 -19.96
CA LEU A 49 -12.59 3.94 -19.32
C LEU A 49 -11.28 3.38 -19.91
N HIS A 50 -10.57 2.73 -18.98
CA HIS A 50 -9.43 1.81 -19.12
C HIS A 50 -8.08 2.49 -19.03
N ASP A 51 -7.44 2.28 -17.88
CA ASP A 51 -6.05 2.52 -17.56
C ASP A 51 -5.76 3.85 -16.83
N LEU A 52 -5.49 3.75 -15.53
CA LEU A 52 -4.98 4.87 -14.72
C LEU A 52 -3.62 5.39 -15.25
N THR A 53 -2.96 4.66 -16.16
CA THR A 53 -1.79 5.13 -16.92
C THR A 53 -2.12 6.23 -17.93
N GLY A 54 -3.38 6.41 -18.32
CA GLY A 54 -3.83 7.52 -19.15
C GLY A 54 -3.65 8.88 -18.47
N LEU A 55 -3.53 8.89 -17.14
CA LEU A 55 -3.14 10.06 -16.37
C LEU A 55 -1.62 10.12 -16.24
N THR A 56 -1.07 11.29 -16.53
CA THR A 56 0.35 11.54 -16.27
C THR A 56 0.63 11.45 -14.77
N ALA A 57 1.79 10.91 -14.38
CA ALA A 57 2.19 10.91 -12.97
C ALA A 57 2.15 12.32 -12.35
N LYS A 58 2.45 13.34 -13.15
CA LYS A 58 2.37 14.76 -12.75
C LYS A 58 0.95 15.21 -12.38
N SER A 59 -0.07 14.85 -13.15
CA SER A 59 -1.46 15.22 -12.83
C SER A 59 -1.95 14.53 -11.57
N VAL A 60 -1.61 13.26 -11.38
CA VAL A 60 -1.97 12.54 -10.14
C VAL A 60 -1.21 13.12 -8.94
N ALA A 61 0.09 13.42 -9.09
CA ALA A 61 0.90 14.05 -8.04
C ALA A 61 0.33 15.41 -7.58
N GLN A 62 -0.29 16.19 -8.49
CA GLN A 62 -0.97 17.44 -8.14
C GLN A 62 -2.18 17.19 -7.24
N VAL A 63 -3.01 16.19 -7.57
CA VAL A 63 -4.16 15.79 -6.74
C VAL A 63 -3.69 15.27 -5.38
N VAL A 64 -2.65 14.42 -5.34
CA VAL A 64 -2.03 13.97 -4.09
C VAL A 64 -1.54 15.18 -3.27
N SER A 65 -0.86 16.14 -3.89
CA SER A 65 -0.37 17.34 -3.19
C SER A 65 -1.52 18.16 -2.58
N ILE A 66 -2.65 18.29 -3.29
CA ILE A 66 -3.85 18.96 -2.78
C ILE A 66 -4.40 18.21 -1.57
N ALA A 67 -4.54 16.87 -1.67
CA ALA A 67 -5.01 16.01 -0.60
C ALA A 67 -4.13 16.12 0.67
N LEU A 68 -2.80 16.04 0.49
CA LEU A 68 -1.82 16.16 1.58
C LEU A 68 -1.94 17.51 2.30
N ASN A 69 -2.04 18.61 1.54
CA ASN A 69 -2.13 19.96 2.10
C ASN A 69 -3.47 20.20 2.81
N LYS A 70 -4.59 19.76 2.22
CA LYS A 70 -5.93 19.92 2.82
C LYS A 70 -6.06 19.17 4.14
N ALA A 71 -5.55 17.94 4.21
CA ALA A 71 -5.59 17.13 5.42
C ALA A 71 -4.47 17.46 6.43
N GLY A 72 -3.51 18.30 6.06
CA GLY A 72 -2.38 18.66 6.92
C GLY A 72 -1.47 17.48 7.24
N ILE A 73 -1.30 16.55 6.29
CA ILE A 73 -0.46 15.35 6.42
C ILE A 73 0.99 15.78 6.65
N GLN A 74 1.67 15.18 7.65
CA GLN A 74 3.04 15.54 8.05
C GLN A 74 4.08 14.49 7.65
N ALA A 75 3.64 13.29 7.28
CA ALA A 75 4.47 12.21 6.80
C ALA A 75 5.29 12.63 5.58
N ARG A 76 6.55 12.20 5.54
CA ARG A 76 7.47 12.41 4.42
C ARG A 76 7.71 11.15 3.60
N SER A 77 7.29 10.01 4.13
CA SER A 77 7.39 8.72 3.49
C SER A 77 5.99 8.13 3.35
N ALA A 78 5.75 7.46 2.23
CA ALA A 78 4.46 6.86 1.95
C ALA A 78 4.59 5.47 1.32
N ALA A 79 3.57 4.66 1.54
CA ALA A 79 3.27 3.49 0.74
C ALA A 79 2.15 3.84 -0.24
N ILE A 80 2.23 3.34 -1.47
CA ILE A 80 1.22 3.57 -2.52
C ILE A 80 0.72 2.25 -3.08
N SER A 81 -0.59 2.15 -3.34
CA SER A 81 -1.17 0.96 -3.98
C SER A 81 -0.87 0.94 -5.47
N MET A 82 -0.46 -0.22 -5.99
CA MET A 82 -0.55 -0.54 -7.41
C MET A 82 -1.86 -1.29 -7.70
N PRO A 83 -2.62 -0.91 -8.76
CA PRO A 83 -3.82 -1.64 -9.16
C PRO A 83 -3.51 -3.11 -9.49
N ASP A 84 -4.40 -4.02 -9.11
CA ASP A 84 -4.20 -5.46 -9.29
C ASP A 84 -4.13 -5.84 -10.79
N THR A 85 -4.74 -5.05 -11.68
CA THR A 85 -4.65 -5.22 -13.13
C THR A 85 -3.26 -4.93 -13.71
N GLN A 86 -2.37 -4.29 -12.96
CA GLN A 86 -1.00 -3.99 -13.37
C GLN A 86 0.03 -4.98 -12.80
N VAL A 87 -0.41 -5.90 -11.95
CA VAL A 87 0.45 -6.88 -11.28
C VAL A 87 -0.05 -8.29 -11.55
N ILE A 88 0.85 -9.16 -11.99
CA ILE A 88 0.63 -10.59 -12.02
C ILE A 88 1.11 -11.15 -10.69
N CYS A 89 0.17 -11.63 -9.88
CA CYS A 89 0.44 -12.33 -8.63
C CYS A 89 0.19 -13.83 -8.81
N LYS A 90 1.18 -14.67 -8.47
CA LYS A 90 1.03 -16.12 -8.56
C LYS A 90 1.79 -16.85 -7.47
N ILE A 91 1.18 -17.88 -6.90
CA ILE A 91 1.88 -18.81 -6.02
C ILE A 91 2.52 -19.90 -6.89
N ILE A 92 3.83 -20.07 -6.74
CA ILE A 92 4.61 -21.14 -7.37
C ILE A 92 5.16 -22.09 -6.29
N GLU A 93 5.44 -23.33 -6.66
CA GLU A 93 6.00 -24.33 -5.75
C GLU A 93 7.48 -24.62 -6.07
N VAL A 94 8.34 -24.35 -5.11
CA VAL A 94 9.80 -24.46 -5.27
C VAL A 94 10.36 -25.55 -4.35
N GLU A 95 11.52 -26.10 -4.71
CA GLU A 95 12.26 -27.01 -3.82
C GLU A 95 12.73 -26.29 -2.55
N PRO A 96 12.66 -26.93 -1.37
CA PRO A 96 13.16 -26.34 -0.13
C PRO A 96 14.70 -26.32 -0.11
N GLY A 97 15.28 -25.37 0.63
CA GLY A 97 16.72 -25.33 0.89
C GLY A 97 17.59 -24.70 -0.21
N LEU A 98 16.97 -24.10 -1.23
CA LEU A 98 17.68 -23.23 -2.18
C LEU A 98 18.36 -22.06 -1.45
N SER A 99 19.50 -21.63 -1.96
CA SER A 99 20.08 -20.36 -1.55
C SER A 99 19.20 -19.20 -2.03
N GLU A 100 19.35 -18.02 -1.44
CA GLU A 100 18.60 -16.82 -1.87
C GLU A 100 18.82 -16.51 -3.36
N GLN A 101 20.05 -16.68 -3.84
CA GLN A 101 20.41 -16.46 -5.25
C GLN A 101 19.78 -17.50 -6.18
N ASP A 102 19.79 -18.78 -5.79
CA ASP A 102 19.17 -19.85 -6.59
C ASP A 102 17.65 -19.69 -6.62
N LEU A 103 17.05 -19.28 -5.50
CA LEU A 103 15.63 -18.99 -5.41
C LEU A 103 15.26 -17.81 -6.32
N GLU A 104 16.02 -16.71 -6.27
CA GLU A 104 15.77 -15.56 -7.15
C GLU A 104 15.84 -15.96 -8.63
N LEU A 105 16.86 -16.74 -9.02
CA LEU A 105 16.99 -17.23 -10.39
C LEU A 105 15.79 -18.11 -10.78
N HIS A 106 15.38 -19.03 -9.91
CA HIS A 106 14.24 -19.90 -10.16
C HIS A 106 12.94 -19.10 -10.33
N VAL A 107 12.68 -18.16 -9.43
CA VAL A 107 11.52 -17.27 -9.47
C VAL A 107 11.50 -16.44 -10.76
N ARG A 108 12.66 -15.93 -11.21
CA ARG A 108 12.78 -15.21 -12.49
C ARG A 108 12.44 -16.09 -13.69
N LEU A 109 12.95 -17.32 -13.74
CA LEU A 109 12.66 -18.27 -14.82
C LEU A 109 11.17 -18.67 -14.85
N GLU A 110 10.55 -18.83 -13.68
CA GLU A 110 9.11 -19.07 -13.58
C GLU A 110 8.29 -17.86 -14.05
N ALA A 111 8.71 -16.64 -13.70
CA ALA A 111 8.02 -15.42 -14.08
C ALA A 111 7.90 -15.21 -15.60
N GLU A 112 8.93 -15.61 -16.36
CA GLU A 112 8.98 -15.50 -17.84
C GLU A 112 7.79 -16.22 -18.52
N GLN A 113 7.23 -17.24 -17.89
CA GLN A 113 6.09 -17.99 -18.42
C GLN A 113 4.75 -17.26 -18.25
N TYR A 114 4.69 -16.23 -17.40
CA TYR A 114 3.44 -15.55 -17.04
C TYR A 114 3.32 -14.17 -17.66
N VAL A 115 4.44 -13.50 -17.95
CA VAL A 115 4.42 -12.16 -18.52
C VAL A 115 4.34 -12.18 -20.05
N PRO A 116 3.49 -11.33 -20.67
CA PRO A 116 3.42 -11.20 -22.13
C PRO A 116 4.46 -10.22 -22.70
N TYR A 117 5.57 -10.00 -22.00
CA TYR A 117 6.63 -9.03 -22.33
C TYR A 117 7.98 -9.54 -21.81
N ASP A 118 9.08 -8.91 -22.26
CA ASP A 118 10.43 -9.30 -21.84
C ASP A 118 10.63 -9.09 -20.34
N LEU A 119 11.25 -10.05 -19.67
CA LEU A 119 11.49 -9.97 -18.23
C LEU A 119 12.44 -8.82 -17.86
N ASP A 120 13.28 -8.36 -18.80
CA ASP A 120 14.13 -7.17 -18.64
C ASP A 120 13.32 -5.86 -18.50
N ASP A 121 12.08 -5.84 -19.00
CA ASP A 121 11.13 -4.73 -18.84
C ASP A 121 10.21 -4.91 -17.60
N ALA A 122 10.49 -5.89 -16.76
CA ALA A 122 9.68 -6.25 -15.60
C ALA A 122 10.34 -5.82 -14.28
N ALA A 123 9.51 -5.36 -13.34
CA ALA A 123 9.86 -5.32 -11.93
C ALA A 123 9.27 -6.57 -11.26
N LEU A 124 10.12 -7.31 -10.55
CA LEU A 124 9.79 -8.58 -9.91
C LEU A 124 10.13 -8.50 -8.42
N ASP A 125 9.23 -9.02 -7.60
CA ASP A 125 9.47 -9.30 -6.19
C ASP A 125 8.84 -10.64 -5.80
N PHE A 126 9.29 -11.24 -4.70
CA PHE A 126 8.76 -12.50 -4.22
C PHE A 126 8.79 -12.65 -2.69
N GLN A 127 7.89 -13.48 -2.17
CA GLN A 127 7.81 -13.80 -0.76
C GLN A 127 7.65 -15.30 -0.54
N VAL A 128 8.51 -15.89 0.29
CA VAL A 128 8.34 -17.28 0.75
C VAL A 128 7.18 -17.33 1.74
N LEU A 129 6.16 -18.16 1.45
CA LEU A 129 4.97 -18.32 2.29
C LEU A 129 5.12 -19.45 3.31
N GLY A 130 6.00 -20.43 3.03
CA GLY A 130 6.22 -21.62 3.87
C GLY A 130 5.95 -22.91 3.11
N PRO A 131 5.73 -24.05 3.81
CA PRO A 131 5.42 -25.33 3.18
C PRO A 131 4.17 -25.25 2.30
N SER A 132 4.18 -25.93 1.15
CA SER A 132 2.99 -26.00 0.30
C SER A 132 1.87 -26.82 0.95
N LEU A 133 0.64 -26.34 0.77
CA LEU A 133 -0.58 -27.05 1.17
C LEU A 133 -0.91 -28.22 0.24
N GLU A 134 -0.45 -28.18 -1.01
CA GLU A 134 -0.68 -29.24 -2.01
C GLU A 134 0.42 -30.31 -1.96
N ASN A 135 1.67 -29.88 -1.71
CA ASN A 135 2.83 -30.76 -1.63
C ASN A 135 3.70 -30.46 -0.41
N PRO A 136 3.63 -31.26 0.68
CA PRO A 136 4.42 -31.04 1.89
C PRO A 136 5.94 -31.09 1.71
N HIS A 137 6.43 -31.58 0.56
CA HIS A 137 7.86 -31.61 0.22
C HIS A 137 8.34 -30.37 -0.55
N ARG A 138 7.45 -29.41 -0.84
CA ARG A 138 7.77 -28.14 -1.50
C ARG A 138 7.46 -26.95 -0.61
N ILE A 139 7.97 -25.79 -1.00
CA ILE A 139 7.60 -24.50 -0.41
C ILE A 139 6.78 -23.69 -1.40
N SER A 140 5.79 -22.97 -0.90
CA SER A 140 5.03 -21.99 -1.67
C SER A 140 5.73 -20.64 -1.64
N VAL A 141 5.87 -20.03 -2.82
CA VAL A 141 6.44 -18.69 -3.00
C VAL A 141 5.42 -17.85 -3.76
N LEU A 142 5.07 -16.69 -3.20
CA LEU A 142 4.26 -15.69 -3.87
C LEU A 142 5.18 -14.83 -4.76
N LEU A 143 5.00 -14.95 -6.07
CA LEU A 143 5.59 -14.09 -7.08
C LEU A 143 4.65 -12.88 -7.32
N ALA A 144 5.22 -11.68 -7.42
CA ALA A 144 4.54 -10.49 -7.90
C ALA A 144 5.38 -9.82 -9.00
N VAL A 145 4.79 -9.62 -10.18
CA VAL A 145 5.48 -9.02 -11.34
C VAL A 145 4.63 -7.95 -11.99
N CYS A 146 5.25 -6.82 -12.32
CA CYS A 146 4.63 -5.74 -13.08
C CYS A 146 5.60 -5.19 -14.13
N ARG A 147 5.10 -4.33 -15.03
CA ARG A 147 5.98 -3.59 -15.95
C ARG A 147 6.80 -2.57 -15.17
N GLN A 148 8.10 -2.48 -15.47
CA GLN A 148 9.02 -1.51 -14.85
C GLN A 148 8.49 -0.07 -14.96
N GLN A 149 7.91 0.30 -16.11
CA GLN A 149 7.28 1.60 -16.32
C GLN A 149 6.12 1.89 -15.35
N ALA A 150 5.34 0.87 -14.96
CA ALA A 150 4.24 1.03 -14.00
C ALA A 150 4.79 1.31 -12.59
N LEU A 151 5.86 0.62 -12.19
CA LEU A 151 6.56 0.90 -10.92
C LEU A 151 7.07 2.35 -10.88
N GLU A 152 7.78 2.78 -11.93
CA GLU A 152 8.32 4.13 -12.06
C GLU A 152 7.25 5.22 -12.04
N TRP A 153 6.08 4.94 -12.62
CA TRP A 153 4.95 5.86 -12.57
C TRP A 153 4.50 6.11 -11.13
N HIS A 154 4.36 5.06 -10.30
CA HIS A 154 3.95 5.20 -8.89
C HIS A 154 5.02 5.92 -8.06
N GLN A 155 6.30 5.63 -8.31
CA GLN A 155 7.41 6.37 -7.71
C GLN A 155 7.35 7.86 -8.06
N SER A 156 7.07 8.17 -9.33
CA SER A 156 6.97 9.54 -9.84
C SER A 156 5.77 10.30 -9.26
N VAL A 157 4.64 9.63 -9.02
CA VAL A 157 3.47 10.22 -8.37
C VAL A 157 3.82 10.70 -6.95
N LEU A 158 4.43 9.84 -6.14
CA LEU A 158 4.82 10.19 -4.77
C LEU A 158 5.90 11.28 -4.76
N ALA A 159 6.94 11.12 -5.59
CA ALA A 159 8.02 12.10 -5.69
C ALA A 159 7.51 13.49 -6.12
N GLY A 160 6.61 13.53 -7.11
CA GLY A 160 5.97 14.77 -7.57
C GLY A 160 5.12 15.46 -6.51
N ALA A 161 4.62 14.71 -5.53
CA ALA A 161 3.89 15.22 -4.37
C ALA A 161 4.78 15.55 -3.15
N GLY A 162 6.10 15.39 -3.29
CA GLY A 162 7.06 15.64 -2.20
C GLY A 162 7.11 14.53 -1.15
N LEU A 163 6.65 13.32 -1.48
CA LEU A 163 6.73 12.12 -0.67
C LEU A 163 7.84 11.19 -1.16
N GLN A 164 8.52 10.54 -0.23
CA GLN A 164 9.41 9.42 -0.54
C GLN A 164 8.60 8.12 -0.63
N ALA A 165 8.64 7.47 -1.79
CA ALA A 165 8.11 6.11 -1.94
C ALA A 165 8.94 5.14 -1.08
N LYS A 166 8.28 4.49 -0.12
CA LYS A 166 8.89 3.42 0.69
C LYS A 166 8.46 2.03 0.22
N VAL A 167 7.17 1.89 -0.08
CA VAL A 167 6.57 0.63 -0.50
C VAL A 167 5.60 0.91 -1.64
N ILE A 168 5.63 0.07 -2.65
CA ILE A 168 4.61 0.03 -3.70
C ILE A 168 4.01 -1.38 -3.58
N GLU A 169 2.75 -1.47 -3.17
CA GLU A 169 2.12 -2.74 -2.80
C GLU A 169 0.87 -2.98 -3.65
N VAL A 170 0.60 -4.24 -3.96
CA VAL A 170 -0.63 -4.68 -4.62
C VAL A 170 -1.85 -4.26 -3.79
N ARG A 171 -2.85 -3.63 -4.43
CA ARG A 171 -4.01 -3.05 -3.74
C ARG A 171 -4.72 -4.08 -2.86
N ASP A 172 -5.00 -5.28 -3.38
CA ASP A 172 -5.71 -6.30 -2.61
C ASP A 172 -4.96 -6.76 -1.36
N HIS A 173 -3.62 -6.83 -1.42
CA HIS A 173 -2.80 -7.17 -0.24
C HIS A 173 -2.88 -6.08 0.83
N ALA A 174 -2.82 -4.81 0.42
CA ALA A 174 -2.98 -3.69 1.34
C ALA A 174 -4.40 -3.65 1.91
N HIS A 175 -5.43 -3.87 1.09
CA HIS A 175 -6.82 -3.94 1.54
C HIS A 175 -7.02 -5.03 2.59
N ALA A 176 -6.55 -6.26 2.32
CA ALA A 176 -6.63 -7.38 3.25
C ALA A 176 -5.94 -7.06 4.59
N ARG A 177 -4.77 -6.42 4.55
CA ARG A 177 -4.04 -5.96 5.75
C ARG A 177 -4.84 -4.92 6.54
N GLY A 178 -5.47 -3.97 5.86
CA GLY A 178 -6.34 -2.97 6.48
C GLY A 178 -7.52 -3.61 7.22
N VAL A 179 -8.23 -4.54 6.56
CA VAL A 179 -9.34 -5.29 7.16
C VAL A 179 -8.87 -6.14 8.34
N GLN A 180 -7.76 -6.86 8.19
CA GLN A 180 -7.20 -7.69 9.27
C GLN A 180 -6.84 -6.85 10.50
N TRP A 181 -6.20 -5.70 10.30
CA TRP A 181 -5.87 -4.81 11.40
C TRP A 181 -7.13 -4.31 12.11
N LEU A 182 -8.09 -3.77 11.36
CA LEU A 182 -9.27 -3.12 11.93
C LEU A 182 -10.20 -4.12 12.62
N SER A 183 -10.42 -5.29 12.03
CA SER A 183 -11.22 -6.36 12.63
C SER A 183 -10.63 -6.93 13.92
N GLY A 184 -9.32 -6.76 14.14
CA GLY A 184 -8.65 -7.13 15.38
C GLY A 184 -8.77 -6.10 16.51
N LEU A 185 -9.33 -4.90 16.25
CA LEU A 185 -9.44 -3.85 17.25
C LEU A 185 -10.66 -4.05 18.17
N PRO A 186 -10.52 -3.73 19.48
CA PRO A 186 -11.67 -3.63 20.37
C PRO A 186 -12.68 -2.60 19.85
N GLY A 187 -13.96 -2.96 19.76
CA GLY A 187 -15.01 -2.06 19.28
C GLY A 187 -15.12 -1.95 17.76
N TYR A 188 -14.46 -2.84 16.99
CA TYR A 188 -14.69 -2.96 15.56
C TYR A 188 -16.18 -3.20 15.23
N GLN A 189 -16.65 -2.52 14.19
CA GLN A 189 -18.00 -2.62 13.66
C GLN A 189 -17.91 -2.73 12.13
N PRO A 190 -18.54 -3.73 11.48
CA PRO A 190 -18.48 -3.87 10.03
C PRO A 190 -19.02 -2.66 9.26
N ASP A 191 -20.03 -1.98 9.81
CA ASP A 191 -20.63 -0.76 9.28
C ASP A 191 -19.87 0.52 9.66
N ASN A 192 -18.97 0.46 10.65
CA ASN A 192 -18.03 1.52 11.01
C ASN A 192 -16.61 0.95 11.23
N PRO A 193 -15.87 0.61 10.17
CA PRO A 193 -14.58 -0.09 10.29
C PRO A 193 -13.54 0.64 11.14
N LEU A 194 -13.65 1.96 11.30
CA LEU A 194 -12.72 2.78 12.08
C LEU A 194 -13.19 3.07 13.52
N ALA A 195 -14.33 2.54 13.96
CA ALA A 195 -14.88 2.77 15.31
C ALA A 195 -13.90 2.44 16.45
N GLY A 196 -13.09 1.38 16.28
CA GLY A 196 -12.11 0.92 17.27
C GLY A 196 -10.74 1.61 17.19
N VAL A 197 -10.55 2.53 16.24
CA VAL A 197 -9.26 3.19 16.00
C VAL A 197 -9.09 4.39 16.94
N ASN A 198 -7.89 4.59 17.47
CA ASN A 198 -7.57 5.85 18.13
C ASN A 198 -7.52 6.97 17.09
N VAL A 199 -8.43 7.94 17.17
CA VAL A 199 -8.55 9.03 16.19
C VAL A 199 -8.01 10.33 16.79
N ASN A 200 -7.26 11.11 16.00
CA ASN A 200 -6.86 12.45 16.40
C ASN A 200 -8.12 13.34 16.60
N PRO A 201 -8.28 14.03 17.76
CA PRO A 201 -9.49 14.80 18.07
C PRO A 201 -9.87 15.91 17.07
N ARG A 202 -8.97 16.25 16.14
CA ARG A 202 -9.24 17.22 15.06
C ARG A 202 -10.10 16.64 13.94
N LEU A 203 -10.23 15.33 13.85
CA LEU A 203 -11.02 14.66 12.83
C LEU A 203 -12.49 14.62 13.25
N ALA A 204 -13.39 14.99 12.33
CA ALA A 204 -14.82 14.97 12.56
C ALA A 204 -15.32 13.51 12.54
N PRO A 205 -15.89 12.99 13.64
CA PRO A 205 -16.29 11.58 13.72
C PRO A 205 -17.36 11.18 12.70
N GLU A 206 -18.29 12.07 12.40
CA GLU A 206 -19.39 11.84 11.45
C GLU A 206 -18.89 11.70 10.00
N ALA A 207 -17.97 12.57 9.57
CA ALA A 207 -17.36 12.48 8.25
C ALA A 207 -16.51 11.20 8.13
N LEU A 208 -15.73 10.89 9.17
CA LEU A 208 -14.91 9.68 9.20
C LEU A 208 -15.75 8.41 9.09
N PHE A 209 -16.92 8.36 9.75
CA PHE A 209 -17.85 7.24 9.64
C PHE A 209 -18.33 7.02 8.20
N CYS A 210 -18.75 8.08 7.50
CA CYS A 210 -19.19 8.01 6.11
C CYS A 210 -18.09 7.54 5.16
N ASP A 211 -16.84 7.90 5.44
CA ASP A 211 -15.69 7.64 4.58
C ASP A 211 -14.98 6.32 4.90
N ALA A 212 -15.18 5.75 6.10
CA ALA A 212 -14.37 4.69 6.69
C ALA A 212 -14.12 3.48 5.76
N ALA A 213 -15.15 3.02 5.05
CA ALA A 213 -15.04 1.88 4.14
C ALA A 213 -14.10 2.14 2.95
N GLN A 214 -14.02 3.38 2.47
CA GLN A 214 -13.15 3.77 1.36
C GLN A 214 -11.69 3.96 1.79
N LEU A 215 -11.41 4.01 3.10
CA LEU A 215 -10.07 4.23 3.64
C LEU A 215 -9.34 2.93 3.99
N LEU A 216 -9.96 1.76 3.79
CA LEU A 216 -9.41 0.45 4.21
C LEU A 216 -8.06 0.14 3.57
N THR A 217 -7.94 0.33 2.26
CA THR A 217 -6.69 0.12 1.52
C THR A 217 -5.61 1.09 2.01
N ALA A 218 -5.94 2.39 2.12
CA ALA A 218 -5.01 3.42 2.59
C ALA A 218 -4.53 3.14 4.03
N CYS A 219 -5.41 2.61 4.90
CA CYS A 219 -5.02 2.14 6.23
C CYS A 219 -3.99 1.01 6.16
N GLY A 220 -4.24 -0.01 5.34
CA GLY A 220 -3.31 -1.12 5.13
C GLY A 220 -1.95 -0.67 4.59
N LEU A 221 -1.94 0.24 3.61
CA LEU A 221 -0.72 0.84 3.10
C LEU A 221 0.04 1.62 4.19
N ALA A 222 -0.65 2.45 4.98
CA ALA A 222 -0.01 3.24 6.03
C ALA A 222 0.68 2.36 7.09
N LEU A 223 0.13 1.17 7.38
CA LEU A 223 0.75 0.19 8.27
C LEU A 223 2.11 -0.31 7.77
N ARG A 224 2.29 -0.47 6.46
CA ARG A 224 3.56 -0.93 5.85
C ARG A 224 4.75 -0.05 6.18
N GLY A 225 4.52 1.23 6.45
CA GLY A 225 5.61 2.13 6.82
C GLY A 225 6.31 1.73 8.13
N PHE A 226 5.65 0.95 8.98
CA PHE A 226 6.13 0.55 10.31
C PHE A 226 6.76 -0.85 10.37
N ASP A 227 6.79 -1.57 9.25
CA ASP A 227 7.50 -2.85 9.11
C ASP A 227 9.03 -2.67 9.17
#